data_AF-A0A4Q3IME6-F1
#
_entry.id   AF-A0A4Q3IME6-F1
#
_cell.length_a   1.000
_cell.length_b   1.000
_cell.length_c   1.000
_cell.angle_alpha   90.00
_cell.angle_beta   90.00
_cell.angle_gamma   90.00
#
_symmetry.space_group_name_H-M   'P 1'
#
loop_
_entity.id
_entity.type
_entity.pdbx_description
1 polymer ?
#
loop_
_entity_poly.entity_id
_entity_poly.type
_entity_poly.pdbx_seq_one_letter_code
_entity_poly.pdbx_strand_id
1 'polypeptide(L)'
;MSRADRAHSAASLFAIAAVTIAGCLPAKAELSGAVKRSEQTVAGLQGPAELILDQWGVAHIYAASSRDALFLQGYNAARDRLWQIDLWRKRGLGLLAKDFGPSYVAQDRAARLFLYRGEMGKEWAAYGPDAKAYTDAFVAGINARVDEVRSGKQPLPLDFRVSGTLPDRWSAEDVVRIRSHGLTRNVMSEVVRARVACAAGIEADRFRRVLEPSVTTKVPDGLDPCAIKPDILDDYNLATRDVTFAAPGEKRAGLDRDAIFAAAGDSVSTIGSNNWTIAASRTATGRPILANDPHR
;
A
#
# COMPACT_ATOMS: atom_id res chain seq x y z
N MET A 1 58.59 56.76 0.41
CA MET A 1 59.73 55.85 0.17
C MET A 1 59.31 54.51 0.75
N SER A 2 59.17 53.42 0.01
CA SER A 2 60.05 52.84 -0.99
C SER A 2 59.26 51.95 -1.96
N ARG A 3 59.70 51.90 -3.22
CA ARG A 3 59.34 50.89 -4.21
C ARG A 3 60.08 49.60 -3.86
N ALA A 4 59.38 48.60 -3.37
CA ALA A 4 59.72 47.18 -3.52
C ALA A 4 58.49 46.36 -3.11
N ASP A 5 58.37 45.16 -3.65
CA ASP A 5 57.32 44.17 -3.32
C ASP A 5 56.00 44.31 -4.08
N ARG A 6 56.12 44.38 -5.41
CA ARG A 6 55.13 43.81 -6.34
C ARG A 6 55.74 42.60 -7.05
N ALA A 7 55.63 41.45 -6.43
CA ALA A 7 55.64 40.12 -7.04
C ALA A 7 55.28 39.14 -5.92
N HIS A 8 54.58 38.05 -6.22
CA HIS A 8 54.02 37.04 -5.29
C HIS A 8 52.54 37.25 -4.91
N SER A 9 51.69 37.38 -5.93
CA SER A 9 50.27 37.00 -5.84
C SER A 9 49.78 36.57 -7.21
N ALA A 10 50.27 35.43 -7.70
CA ALA A 10 49.79 34.85 -8.96
C ALA A 10 50.06 33.33 -9.12
N ALA A 11 50.37 32.59 -8.06
CA ALA A 11 50.78 31.18 -8.19
C ALA A 11 49.90 30.14 -7.44
N SER A 12 48.84 30.55 -6.73
CA SER A 12 48.04 29.61 -5.91
C SER A 12 46.58 29.42 -6.37
N LEU A 13 46.20 29.86 -7.57
CA LEU A 13 44.83 29.71 -8.08
C LEU A 13 44.65 28.71 -9.24
N PHE A 14 45.72 28.05 -9.71
CA PHE A 14 45.64 27.11 -10.84
C PHE A 14 45.64 25.62 -10.48
N ALA A 15 45.73 25.26 -9.19
CA ALA A 15 45.76 23.86 -8.76
C ALA A 15 44.40 23.27 -8.33
N ILE A 16 43.31 24.06 -8.30
CA ILE A 16 41.97 23.59 -7.89
C ILE A 16 41.01 23.40 -9.07
N ALA A 17 41.38 23.84 -10.28
CA ALA A 17 40.53 23.72 -11.47
C ALA A 17 40.75 22.43 -12.28
N ALA A 18 41.74 21.59 -11.95
CA ALA A 18 42.10 20.39 -12.72
C ALA A 18 41.59 19.06 -12.13
N VAL A 19 40.94 19.07 -10.95
CA VAL A 19 40.41 17.84 -10.30
C VAL A 19 38.88 17.71 -10.47
N THR A 20 38.21 18.70 -11.06
CA THR A 20 36.74 18.74 -11.18
C THR A 20 36.19 18.46 -12.58
N ILE A 21 37.00 17.95 -13.52
CA ILE A 21 36.53 17.59 -14.88
C ILE A 21 36.72 16.09 -15.21
N ALA A 22 37.17 15.27 -14.24
CA ALA A 22 37.24 13.80 -14.41
C ALA A 22 35.98 13.04 -13.95
N GLY A 23 34.95 13.73 -13.43
CA GLY A 23 33.78 13.12 -12.80
C GLY A 23 32.48 13.12 -13.62
N CYS A 24 32.46 13.73 -14.81
CA CYS A 24 31.28 13.77 -15.69
C CYS A 24 31.54 13.02 -17.00
N LEU A 25 31.99 11.77 -16.90
CA LEU A 25 31.61 10.82 -17.94
C LEU A 25 30.12 10.53 -17.70
N PRO A 26 29.22 10.76 -18.67
CA PRO A 26 27.89 10.21 -18.55
C PRO A 26 28.10 8.72 -18.31
N ALA A 27 27.60 8.22 -17.18
CA ALA A 27 27.40 6.79 -17.02
C ALA A 27 26.50 6.40 -18.20
N LYS A 28 27.12 5.95 -19.28
CA LYS A 28 26.45 5.16 -20.29
C LYS A 28 26.05 3.93 -19.52
N ALA A 29 24.86 3.99 -18.90
CA ALA A 29 24.14 2.78 -18.60
C ALA A 29 24.12 2.04 -19.93
N GLU A 30 24.91 0.97 -20.01
CA GLU A 30 24.70 -0.01 -21.05
C GLU A 30 23.27 -0.49 -20.85
N LEU A 31 22.33 0.14 -21.55
CA LEU A 31 21.04 -0.43 -21.86
C LEU A 31 21.36 -1.63 -22.74
N SER A 32 21.81 -2.70 -22.10
CA SER A 32 21.96 -3.99 -22.74
C SER A 32 20.56 -4.36 -23.20
N GLY A 33 20.28 -4.19 -24.50
CA GLY A 33 19.08 -4.68 -25.15
C GLY A 33 19.01 -6.21 -25.19
N ALA A 34 20.00 -6.91 -24.62
CA ALA A 34 19.97 -8.35 -24.46
C ALA A 34 19.00 -8.73 -23.35
N VAL A 35 17.94 -9.44 -23.72
CA VAL A 35 17.03 -10.09 -22.78
C VAL A 35 17.84 -10.98 -21.84
N LYS A 36 17.81 -10.67 -20.54
CA LYS A 36 18.41 -11.54 -19.52
C LYS A 36 17.46 -12.71 -19.27
N ARG A 37 17.91 -13.91 -19.60
CA ARG A 37 17.20 -15.16 -19.33
C ARG A 37 17.87 -15.89 -18.18
N SER A 38 17.07 -16.33 -17.22
CA SER A 38 17.51 -17.21 -16.14
C SER A 38 16.45 -18.26 -15.87
N GLU A 39 16.87 -19.49 -15.62
CA GLU A 39 15.99 -20.59 -15.24
C GLU A 39 16.22 -20.92 -13.77
N GLN A 40 15.13 -21.12 -13.03
CA GLN A 40 15.20 -21.42 -11.60
C GLN A 40 14.08 -22.39 -11.21
N THR A 41 14.40 -23.35 -10.36
CA THR A 41 13.40 -24.19 -9.71
C THR A 41 12.81 -23.44 -8.52
N VAL A 42 11.50 -23.26 -8.54
CA VAL A 42 10.73 -22.64 -7.46
C VAL A 42 9.90 -23.71 -6.76
N ALA A 43 10.11 -23.87 -5.46
CA ALA A 43 9.36 -24.85 -4.68
C ALA A 43 7.85 -24.53 -4.72
N GLY A 44 7.04 -25.53 -5.02
CA GLY A 44 5.59 -25.39 -5.08
C GLY A 44 5.02 -25.02 -6.45
N LEU A 45 5.83 -24.66 -7.45
CA LEU A 45 5.39 -24.56 -8.85
C LEU A 45 5.17 -25.97 -9.42
N GLN A 46 4.04 -26.23 -10.11
CA GLN A 46 3.67 -27.58 -10.55
C GLN A 46 4.10 -27.90 -11.99
N GLY A 47 4.07 -26.92 -12.89
CA GLY A 47 4.51 -27.04 -14.27
C GLY A 47 5.49 -25.93 -14.70
N PRO A 48 5.99 -26.01 -15.94
CA PRO A 48 6.78 -24.92 -16.52
C PRO A 48 5.92 -23.66 -16.65
N ALA A 49 6.53 -22.52 -16.33
CA ALA A 49 5.89 -21.23 -16.42
C ALA A 49 6.95 -20.13 -16.64
N GLU A 50 6.54 -19.03 -17.25
CA GLU A 50 7.42 -17.93 -17.64
C GLU A 50 6.98 -16.62 -17.00
N LEU A 51 7.98 -15.83 -16.61
CA LEU A 51 7.81 -14.48 -16.12
C LEU A 51 8.72 -13.55 -16.91
N ILE A 52 8.12 -12.69 -17.73
CA ILE A 52 8.83 -11.77 -18.61
C ILE A 52 8.68 -10.36 -18.06
N LEU A 53 9.79 -9.69 -17.79
CA LEU A 53 9.81 -8.28 -17.43
C LEU A 53 10.03 -7.45 -18.68
N ASP A 54 9.11 -6.55 -18.97
CA ASP A 54 9.34 -5.57 -20.04
C ASP A 54 10.30 -4.46 -19.60
N GLN A 55 10.57 -3.54 -20.53
CA GLN A 55 11.47 -2.41 -20.33
C GLN A 55 11.06 -1.45 -19.19
N TRP A 56 9.81 -1.52 -18.72
CA TRP A 56 9.29 -0.73 -17.61
C TRP A 56 9.23 -1.53 -16.30
N GLY A 57 9.68 -2.79 -16.32
CA GLY A 57 9.62 -3.71 -15.19
C GLY A 57 8.24 -4.31 -14.96
N VAL A 58 7.31 -4.20 -15.93
CA VAL A 58 5.99 -4.83 -15.82
C VAL A 58 6.14 -6.32 -16.10
N ALA A 59 5.58 -7.14 -15.20
CA ALA A 59 5.62 -8.60 -15.30
C ALA A 59 4.48 -9.15 -16.17
N HIS A 60 4.86 -9.90 -17.20
CA HIS A 60 3.97 -10.68 -18.05
C HIS A 60 4.13 -12.16 -17.66
N ILE A 61 3.04 -12.79 -17.19
CA ILE A 61 3.05 -14.13 -16.61
C ILE A 61 2.38 -15.11 -17.58
N TYR A 62 3.07 -16.20 -17.90
CA TYR A 62 2.56 -17.28 -18.73
C TYR A 62 2.69 -18.61 -17.99
N ALA A 63 1.61 -19.38 -17.92
CA ALA A 63 1.61 -20.71 -17.33
C ALA A 63 0.57 -21.60 -18.03
N ALA A 64 0.79 -22.92 -18.01
CA ALA A 64 -0.14 -23.88 -18.61
C ALA A 64 -1.41 -24.10 -17.76
N SER A 65 -1.42 -23.68 -16.49
CA SER A 65 -2.56 -23.81 -15.58
C SER A 65 -2.86 -22.50 -14.85
N SER A 66 -4.13 -22.25 -14.55
CA SER A 66 -4.55 -21.08 -13.75
C SER A 66 -3.90 -21.06 -12.37
N ARG A 67 -3.69 -22.24 -11.79
CA ARG A 67 -3.05 -22.40 -10.48
C ARG A 67 -1.60 -21.92 -10.51
N ASP A 68 -0.81 -22.32 -11.50
CA ASP A 68 0.58 -21.87 -11.63
C ASP A 68 0.68 -20.40 -12.05
N ALA A 69 -0.27 -19.88 -12.83
CA ALA A 69 -0.36 -18.46 -13.14
C ALA A 69 -0.58 -17.61 -11.87
N LEU A 70 -1.52 -18.01 -11.00
CA LEU A 70 -1.80 -17.34 -9.73
C LEU A 70 -0.65 -17.49 -8.74
N PHE A 71 -0.01 -18.68 -8.70
CA PHE A 71 1.22 -18.88 -7.94
C PHE A 71 2.32 -17.92 -8.38
N LEU A 72 2.60 -17.82 -9.69
CA LEU A 72 3.59 -16.87 -10.21
C LEU A 72 3.19 -15.43 -9.95
N GLN A 73 1.90 -15.09 -9.94
CA GLN A 73 1.42 -13.76 -9.59
C GLN A 73 1.80 -13.39 -8.15
N GLY A 74 1.57 -14.31 -7.20
CA GLY A 74 1.97 -14.13 -5.81
C GLY A 74 3.49 -14.08 -5.63
N TYR A 75 4.21 -14.98 -6.32
CA TYR A 75 5.68 -14.99 -6.32
C TYR A 75 6.25 -13.68 -6.88
N ASN A 76 5.69 -13.14 -7.96
CA ASN A 76 6.10 -11.86 -8.54
C ASN A 76 5.80 -10.68 -7.60
N ALA A 77 4.60 -10.65 -7.01
CA ALA A 77 4.24 -9.63 -6.03
C ALA A 77 5.24 -9.62 -4.86
N ALA A 78 5.63 -10.79 -4.36
CA ALA A 78 6.67 -10.93 -3.36
C ALA A 78 8.08 -10.63 -3.89
N ARG A 79 8.38 -10.84 -5.17
CA ARG A 79 9.69 -10.45 -5.75
C ARG A 79 9.87 -8.93 -5.67
N ASP A 80 8.84 -8.19 -6.06
CA ASP A 80 8.95 -6.73 -6.26
C ASP A 80 8.54 -5.93 -5.04
N ARG A 81 7.58 -6.42 -4.25
CA ARG A 81 6.87 -5.63 -3.22
C ARG A 81 6.78 -6.33 -1.87
N LEU A 82 7.66 -7.29 -1.57
CA LEU A 82 7.56 -8.12 -0.35
C LEU A 82 7.31 -7.32 0.92
N TRP A 83 8.13 -6.28 1.14
CA TRP A 83 8.01 -5.47 2.35
C TRP A 83 6.71 -4.67 2.39
N GLN A 84 6.30 -4.10 1.26
CA GLN A 84 5.05 -3.36 1.15
C GLN A 84 3.84 -4.25 1.48
N ILE A 85 3.75 -5.42 0.85
CA ILE A 85 2.60 -6.31 1.06
C ILE A 85 2.60 -6.91 2.46
N ASP A 86 3.78 -7.22 3.03
CA ASP A 86 3.89 -7.74 4.39
C ASP A 86 3.55 -6.67 5.44
N LEU A 87 3.95 -5.41 5.22
CA LEU A 87 3.56 -4.28 6.06
C LEU A 87 2.04 -4.07 6.05
N TRP A 88 1.41 -4.09 4.87
CA TRP A 88 -0.04 -3.95 4.73
C TRP A 88 -0.77 -5.09 5.43
N ARG A 89 -0.33 -6.34 5.23
CA ARG A 89 -0.87 -7.49 5.95
C ARG A 89 -0.76 -7.32 7.48
N LYS A 90 0.41 -6.92 7.98
CA LYS A 90 0.64 -6.71 9.43
C LYS A 90 -0.21 -5.57 9.98
N ARG A 91 -0.35 -4.45 9.24
CA ARG A 91 -1.26 -3.36 9.59
C ARG A 91 -2.71 -3.86 9.68
N GLY A 92 -3.16 -4.63 8.69
CA GLY A 92 -4.54 -5.10 8.62
C GLY A 92 -4.89 -6.12 9.71
N LEU A 93 -3.96 -7.04 10.01
CA LEU A 93 -4.13 -8.08 11.04
C LEU A 93 -3.84 -7.59 12.47
N GLY A 94 -3.32 -6.37 12.61
CA GLY A 94 -2.80 -5.87 13.87
C GLY A 94 -1.62 -6.71 14.36
N LEU A 95 -0.52 -6.71 13.63
CA LEU A 95 0.72 -7.41 13.94
C LEU A 95 1.95 -6.48 13.92
N LEU A 96 1.75 -5.17 13.88
CA LEU A 96 2.83 -4.19 13.75
C LEU A 96 3.68 -4.13 15.03
N ALA A 97 3.09 -4.29 16.21
CA ALA A 97 3.81 -4.18 17.47
C ALA A 97 4.87 -5.28 17.68
N LYS A 98 4.71 -6.42 16.99
CA LYS A 98 5.72 -7.50 16.97
C LYS A 98 7.05 -7.00 16.41
N ASP A 99 6.99 -6.16 15.38
CA ASP A 99 8.16 -5.77 14.58
C ASP A 99 8.64 -4.36 14.89
N PHE A 100 7.71 -3.45 15.21
CA PHE A 100 7.99 -2.04 15.41
C PHE A 100 7.79 -1.57 16.86
N GLY A 101 7.45 -2.50 17.75
CA GLY A 101 7.42 -2.27 19.19
C GLY A 101 6.12 -1.66 19.74
N PRO A 102 6.13 -1.26 21.03
CA PRO A 102 4.92 -1.00 21.80
C PRO A 102 4.10 0.21 21.34
N SER A 103 4.68 1.13 20.57
CA SER A 103 3.97 2.28 20.00
C SER A 103 2.82 1.88 19.06
N TYR A 104 2.86 0.66 18.52
CA TYR A 104 1.83 0.12 17.63
C TYR A 104 0.75 -0.70 18.35
N VAL A 105 0.84 -0.91 19.67
CA VAL A 105 -0.14 -1.74 20.40
C VAL A 105 -1.58 -1.22 20.27
N ALA A 106 -1.77 0.10 20.34
CA ALA A 106 -3.09 0.71 20.19
C ALA A 106 -3.65 0.50 18.78
N GLN A 107 -2.81 0.64 17.76
CA GLN A 107 -3.17 0.41 16.36
C GLN A 107 -3.47 -1.07 16.10
N ASP A 108 -2.69 -2.00 16.65
CA ASP A 108 -2.95 -3.43 16.54
C ASP A 108 -4.25 -3.84 17.21
N ARG A 109 -4.53 -3.30 18.42
CA ARG A 109 -5.82 -3.51 19.10
C ARG A 109 -6.97 -3.04 18.22
N ALA A 110 -6.88 -1.81 17.71
CA ALA A 110 -7.91 -1.21 16.89
C ALA A 110 -8.14 -2.02 15.59
N ALA A 111 -7.07 -2.37 14.85
CA ALA A 111 -7.17 -3.17 13.63
C ALA A 111 -7.90 -4.50 13.86
N ARG A 112 -7.60 -5.17 14.99
CA ARG A 112 -8.27 -6.43 15.37
C ARG A 112 -9.76 -6.26 15.62
N LEU A 113 -10.25 -5.08 16.00
CA LEU A 113 -11.70 -4.81 16.17
C LEU A 113 -12.47 -4.96 14.85
N PHE A 114 -11.82 -4.69 13.72
CA PHE A 114 -12.43 -4.69 12.39
C PHE A 114 -12.17 -5.99 11.59
N LEU A 115 -11.45 -6.96 12.14
CA LEU A 115 -11.26 -8.24 11.46
C LEU A 115 -12.57 -9.00 11.34
N TYR A 116 -12.73 -9.72 10.23
CA TYR A 116 -13.77 -10.74 10.12
C TYR A 116 -13.50 -11.86 11.14
N ARG A 117 -14.49 -12.15 11.98
CA ARG A 117 -14.40 -13.17 13.04
C ARG A 117 -15.38 -14.34 12.84
N GLY A 118 -16.08 -14.37 11.70
CA GLY A 118 -16.99 -15.45 11.40
C GLY A 118 -16.26 -16.70 10.90
N GLU A 119 -17.05 -17.74 10.64
CA GLU A 119 -16.56 -19.00 10.09
C GLU A 119 -15.99 -18.81 8.68
N MET A 120 -14.70 -19.12 8.49
CA MET A 120 -14.01 -18.90 7.22
C MET A 120 -14.63 -19.70 6.06
N GLY A 121 -15.20 -20.88 6.32
CA GLY A 121 -15.92 -21.63 5.28
C GLY A 121 -17.12 -20.88 4.70
N LYS A 122 -17.88 -20.16 5.55
CA LYS A 122 -19.00 -19.32 5.09
C LYS A 122 -18.51 -18.10 4.33
N GLU A 123 -17.40 -17.52 4.78
CA GLU A 123 -16.77 -16.39 4.10
C GLU A 123 -16.31 -16.77 2.69
N TRP A 124 -15.57 -17.87 2.55
CA TRP A 124 -15.12 -18.38 1.25
C TRP A 124 -16.30 -18.70 0.32
N ALA A 125 -17.36 -19.31 0.86
CA ALA A 125 -18.57 -19.63 0.09
C ALA A 125 -19.34 -18.40 -0.39
N ALA A 126 -19.09 -17.22 0.17
CA ALA A 126 -19.70 -15.97 -0.27
C ALA A 126 -19.03 -15.40 -1.54
N TYR A 127 -17.94 -16.03 -2.01
CA TYR A 127 -17.25 -15.75 -3.27
C TYR A 127 -17.53 -16.86 -4.30
N GLY A 128 -16.76 -16.90 -5.39
CA GLY A 128 -16.83 -17.99 -6.37
C GLY A 128 -16.29 -19.33 -5.81
N PRO A 129 -16.71 -20.48 -6.37
CA PRO A 129 -16.33 -21.81 -5.87
C PRO A 129 -14.82 -22.04 -5.82
N ASP A 130 -14.07 -21.39 -6.71
CA ASP A 130 -12.61 -21.52 -6.79
C ASP A 130 -11.85 -20.48 -5.96
N ALA A 131 -12.53 -19.52 -5.33
CA ALA A 131 -11.88 -18.36 -4.71
C ALA A 131 -10.82 -18.76 -3.69
N LYS A 132 -11.14 -19.72 -2.81
CA LYS A 132 -10.18 -20.24 -1.83
C LYS A 132 -8.97 -20.88 -2.52
N ALA A 133 -9.19 -21.74 -3.51
CA ALA A 133 -8.10 -22.42 -4.22
C ALA A 133 -7.19 -21.43 -4.97
N TYR A 134 -7.78 -20.39 -5.56
CA TYR A 134 -7.04 -19.31 -6.21
C TYR A 134 -6.21 -18.49 -5.22
N THR A 135 -6.78 -18.13 -4.06
CA THR A 135 -6.03 -17.44 -3.01
C THR A 135 -4.93 -18.31 -2.40
N ASP A 136 -5.20 -19.61 -2.19
CA ASP A 136 -4.19 -20.56 -1.71
C ASP A 136 -2.99 -20.63 -2.67
N ALA A 137 -3.23 -20.67 -4.00
CA ALA A 137 -2.16 -20.68 -5.00
C ALA A 137 -1.33 -19.39 -4.98
N PHE A 138 -1.99 -18.23 -4.93
CA PHE A 138 -1.35 -16.92 -4.82
C PHE A 138 -0.49 -16.81 -3.56
N VAL A 139 -1.04 -17.17 -2.41
CA VAL A 139 -0.32 -17.15 -1.12
C VAL A 139 0.84 -18.15 -1.10
N ALA A 140 0.70 -19.32 -1.73
CA ALA A 140 1.81 -20.26 -1.87
C ALA A 140 2.98 -19.66 -2.66
N GLY A 141 2.70 -18.85 -3.69
CA GLY A 141 3.72 -18.09 -4.43
C GLY A 141 4.45 -17.07 -3.57
N ILE A 142 3.70 -16.29 -2.77
CA ILE A 142 4.29 -15.35 -1.79
C ILE A 142 5.20 -16.11 -0.82
N ASN A 143 4.69 -17.20 -0.24
CA ASN A 143 5.41 -18.00 0.75
C ASN A 143 6.67 -18.63 0.19
N ALA A 144 6.67 -19.09 -1.07
CA ALA A 144 7.88 -19.57 -1.72
C ALA A 144 8.98 -18.49 -1.71
N ARG A 145 8.65 -17.25 -2.07
CA ARG A 145 9.62 -16.14 -2.03
C ARG A 145 10.05 -15.76 -0.61
N VAL A 146 9.11 -15.77 0.35
CA VAL A 146 9.41 -15.56 1.78
C VAL A 146 10.45 -16.58 2.26
N ASP A 147 10.25 -17.85 1.94
CA ASP A 147 11.16 -18.91 2.37
C ASP A 147 12.55 -18.76 1.76
N GLU A 148 12.65 -18.41 0.48
CA GLU A 148 13.94 -18.17 -0.18
C GLU A 148 14.72 -17.00 0.45
N VAL A 149 14.02 -15.94 0.85
CA VAL A 149 14.62 -14.80 1.56
C VAL A 149 15.08 -15.24 2.95
N ARG A 150 14.25 -15.98 3.69
CA ARG A 150 14.57 -16.44 5.04
C ARG A 150 15.69 -17.48 5.06
N SER A 151 15.83 -18.30 4.02
CA SER A 151 16.91 -19.27 3.89
C SER A 151 18.22 -18.67 3.37
N GLY A 152 18.22 -17.39 2.98
CA GLY A 152 19.36 -16.73 2.37
C GLY A 152 19.63 -17.09 0.90
N LYS A 153 18.72 -17.85 0.25
CA LYS A 153 18.79 -18.13 -1.19
C LYS A 153 18.59 -16.84 -2.00
N GLN A 154 17.81 -15.91 -1.45
CA GLN A 154 17.55 -14.59 -2.03
C GLN A 154 17.90 -13.50 -1.01
N PRO A 155 18.38 -12.33 -1.47
CA PRO A 155 18.75 -11.25 -0.57
C PRO A 155 17.53 -10.72 0.17
N LEU A 156 17.70 -10.40 1.46
CA LEU A 156 16.71 -9.67 2.24
C LEU A 156 16.51 -8.26 1.64
N PRO A 157 15.28 -7.86 1.27
CA PRO A 157 15.04 -6.52 0.74
C PRO A 157 15.52 -5.42 1.69
N LEU A 158 15.93 -4.28 1.12
CA LEU A 158 16.54 -3.18 1.86
C LEU A 158 15.63 -2.68 2.99
N ASP A 159 14.33 -2.59 2.75
CA ASP A 159 13.35 -2.09 3.71
C ASP A 159 13.29 -2.96 4.98
N PHE A 160 13.36 -4.29 4.84
CA PHE A 160 13.47 -5.21 5.97
C PHE A 160 14.80 -5.01 6.73
N ARG A 161 15.91 -4.83 6.01
CA ARG A 161 17.21 -4.57 6.63
C ARG A 161 17.23 -3.26 7.42
N VAL A 162 16.68 -2.19 6.86
CA VAL A 162 16.63 -0.85 7.48
C VAL A 162 15.71 -0.85 8.69
N SER A 163 14.58 -1.55 8.61
CA SER A 163 13.63 -1.64 9.72
C SER A 163 14.00 -2.68 10.78
N GLY A 164 14.99 -3.55 10.53
CA GLY A 164 15.36 -4.64 11.43
C GLY A 164 14.28 -5.73 11.53
N THR A 165 13.46 -5.90 10.50
CA THR A 165 12.32 -6.83 10.46
C THR A 165 12.56 -7.99 9.49
N LEU A 166 11.71 -9.01 9.53
CA LEU A 166 11.74 -10.14 8.59
C LEU A 166 10.34 -10.43 8.02
N PRO A 167 10.27 -10.94 6.78
CA PRO A 167 9.00 -11.36 6.20
C PRO A 167 8.47 -12.60 6.94
N ASP A 168 7.16 -12.62 7.19
CA ASP A 168 6.46 -13.77 7.76
C ASP A 168 5.72 -14.54 6.67
N ARG A 169 5.43 -15.81 6.93
CA ARG A 169 4.53 -16.60 6.08
C ARG A 169 3.09 -16.09 6.17
N TRP A 170 2.39 -16.24 5.07
CA TRP A 170 1.02 -15.82 4.83
C TRP A 170 0.08 -17.02 4.89
N SER A 171 -1.14 -16.78 5.36
CA SER A 171 -2.27 -17.70 5.16
C SER A 171 -3.23 -17.13 4.12
N ALA A 172 -4.00 -17.98 3.41
CA ALA A 172 -5.04 -17.49 2.50
C ALA A 172 -6.11 -16.67 3.23
N GLU A 173 -6.36 -16.98 4.51
CA GLU A 173 -7.30 -16.22 5.34
C GLU A 173 -6.83 -14.80 5.60
N ASP A 174 -5.52 -14.53 5.59
CA ASP A 174 -4.96 -13.19 5.78
C ASP A 174 -5.47 -12.21 4.69
N VAL A 175 -5.77 -12.72 3.49
CA VAL A 175 -6.23 -11.92 2.35
C VAL A 175 -7.68 -11.46 2.53
N VAL A 176 -8.53 -12.31 3.10
CA VAL A 176 -9.98 -12.06 3.20
C VAL A 176 -10.43 -11.60 4.60
N ARG A 177 -9.62 -11.82 5.64
CA ARG A 177 -9.98 -11.48 7.02
C ARG A 177 -9.94 -9.97 7.29
N ILE A 178 -9.08 -9.25 6.58
CA ILE A 178 -8.82 -7.83 6.78
C ILE A 178 -9.96 -7.00 6.14
N ARG A 179 -10.68 -6.22 6.95
CA ARG A 179 -11.73 -5.29 6.45
C ARG A 179 -11.34 -3.82 6.51
N SER A 180 -10.31 -3.49 7.30
CA SER A 180 -9.83 -2.11 7.46
C SER A 180 -9.18 -1.53 6.20
N HIS A 181 -8.87 -2.36 5.21
CA HIS A 181 -8.31 -1.94 3.91
C HIS A 181 -9.41 -1.59 2.89
N GLY A 182 -10.67 -1.86 3.21
CA GLY A 182 -11.79 -1.54 2.33
C GLY A 182 -11.92 -0.03 2.13
N LEU A 183 -12.35 0.37 0.94
CA LEU A 183 -12.67 1.76 0.62
C LEU A 183 -13.97 2.17 1.33
N THR A 184 -13.88 2.42 2.62
CA THR A 184 -14.98 2.98 3.41
C THR A 184 -14.92 4.50 3.31
N ARG A 185 -16.06 5.11 2.97
CA ARG A 185 -16.17 6.54 2.69
C ARG A 185 -17.43 7.04 3.33
N ASN A 186 -17.34 8.16 4.05
CA ASN A 186 -18.41 8.96 4.66
C ASN A 186 -18.25 9.12 6.18
N VAL A 187 -17.86 8.07 6.92
CA VAL A 187 -17.97 8.06 8.39
C VAL A 187 -17.25 9.24 9.06
N MET A 188 -16.05 9.59 8.57
CA MET A 188 -15.32 10.77 9.03
C MET A 188 -16.11 12.06 8.77
N SER A 189 -16.63 12.22 7.55
CA SER A 189 -17.41 13.39 7.13
C SER A 189 -18.77 13.47 7.84
N GLU A 190 -19.39 12.33 8.18
CA GLU A 190 -20.64 12.24 8.93
C GLU A 190 -20.46 12.66 10.38
N VAL A 191 -19.38 12.23 11.03
CA VAL A 191 -19.04 12.69 12.38
C VAL A 191 -18.69 14.17 12.39
N VAL A 192 -17.95 14.65 11.38
CA VAL A 192 -17.70 16.10 11.23
C VAL A 192 -19.02 16.86 11.05
N ARG A 193 -19.94 16.37 10.21
CA ARG A 193 -21.27 16.97 10.02
C ARG A 193 -22.06 17.04 11.32
N ALA A 194 -22.09 15.96 12.10
CA ALA A 194 -22.77 15.96 13.39
C ALA A 194 -22.15 16.98 14.35
N ARG A 195 -20.82 17.10 14.37
CA ARG A 195 -20.12 18.08 15.21
C ARG A 195 -20.35 19.53 14.77
N VAL A 196 -20.39 19.79 13.46
CA VAL A 196 -20.78 21.11 12.92
C VAL A 196 -22.23 21.42 13.28
N ALA A 197 -23.13 20.45 13.16
CA ALA A 197 -24.54 20.62 13.53
C ALA A 197 -24.72 20.92 15.01
N CYS A 198 -23.95 20.28 15.90
CA CYS A 198 -23.93 20.60 17.33
C CYS A 198 -23.41 22.03 17.60
N ALA A 199 -22.33 22.44 16.93
CA ALA A 199 -21.68 23.71 17.21
C ALA A 199 -22.38 24.94 16.59
N ALA A 200 -23.00 24.79 15.42
CA ALA A 200 -23.48 25.91 14.61
C ALA A 200 -24.82 25.65 13.88
N GLY A 201 -25.48 24.52 14.18
CA GLY A 201 -26.71 24.10 13.49
C GLY A 201 -26.43 23.36 12.18
N ILE A 202 -27.37 22.50 11.76
CA ILE A 202 -27.20 21.61 10.58
C ILE A 202 -26.97 22.38 9.27
N GLU A 203 -27.52 23.58 9.16
CA GLU A 203 -27.34 24.48 8.02
C GLU A 203 -25.88 24.92 7.83
N ALA A 204 -25.07 24.95 8.90
CA ALA A 204 -23.67 25.33 8.80
C ALA A 204 -22.83 24.32 8.00
N ASP A 205 -23.25 23.04 7.92
CA ASP A 205 -22.50 22.02 7.17
C ASP A 205 -22.42 22.33 5.66
N ARG A 206 -23.34 23.14 5.12
CA ARG A 206 -23.32 23.57 3.71
C ARG A 206 -22.05 24.35 3.34
N PHE A 207 -21.41 25.00 4.30
CA PHE A 207 -20.14 25.70 4.09
C PHE A 207 -18.93 24.76 4.05
N ARG A 208 -19.08 23.55 4.62
CA ARG A 208 -18.05 22.50 4.59
C ARG A 208 -18.25 21.57 3.39
N ARG A 209 -19.48 21.14 3.12
CA ARG A 209 -19.79 20.19 2.07
C ARG A 209 -21.09 20.55 1.36
N VAL A 210 -20.97 20.85 0.07
CA VAL A 210 -22.13 20.98 -0.83
C VAL A 210 -22.67 19.59 -1.15
N LEU A 211 -24.00 19.42 -1.09
CA LEU A 211 -24.67 18.19 -1.42
C LEU A 211 -25.12 18.22 -2.89
N GLU A 212 -24.87 17.11 -3.59
CA GLU A 212 -25.26 16.92 -4.99
C GLU A 212 -26.01 15.58 -5.12
N PRO A 213 -27.32 15.59 -5.47
CA PRO A 213 -28.15 16.78 -5.71
C PRO A 213 -28.36 17.61 -4.43
N SER A 214 -28.70 18.90 -4.61
CA SER A 214 -28.99 19.80 -3.49
C SER A 214 -30.22 19.31 -2.73
N VAL A 215 -30.07 19.13 -1.42
CA VAL A 215 -31.13 18.69 -0.51
C VAL A 215 -31.10 19.53 0.77
N THR A 216 -32.28 19.92 1.26
CA THR A 216 -32.40 20.57 2.57
C THR A 216 -32.13 19.53 3.66
N THR A 217 -31.09 19.76 4.45
CA THR A 217 -30.70 18.86 5.52
C THR A 217 -31.55 19.10 6.76
N LYS A 218 -31.91 18.02 7.46
CA LYS A 218 -32.52 18.07 8.78
C LYS A 218 -31.83 17.08 9.70
N VAL A 219 -31.76 17.40 10.99
CA VAL A 219 -31.36 16.43 12.00
C VAL A 219 -32.48 15.38 12.10
N PRO A 220 -32.18 14.07 11.96
CA PRO A 220 -33.18 13.02 12.14
C PRO A 220 -33.81 13.05 13.53
N ASP A 221 -35.08 12.69 13.62
CA ASP A 221 -35.79 12.62 14.90
C ASP A 221 -35.08 11.63 15.85
N GLY A 222 -34.84 12.07 17.08
CA GLY A 222 -34.14 11.28 18.09
C GLY A 222 -32.61 11.28 18.01
N LEU A 223 -32.00 11.94 17.02
CA LEU A 223 -30.55 12.15 16.99
C LEU A 223 -30.18 13.44 17.73
N ASP A 224 -29.33 13.33 18.76
CA ASP A 224 -28.62 14.47 19.35
C ASP A 224 -27.21 14.58 18.73
N PRO A 225 -26.93 15.58 17.87
CA PRO A 225 -25.61 15.77 17.30
C PRO A 225 -24.52 16.04 18.34
N CYS A 226 -24.86 16.59 19.51
CA CYS A 226 -23.91 16.89 20.58
C CYS A 226 -23.52 15.65 21.42
N ALA A 227 -24.27 14.56 21.28
CA ALA A 227 -23.89 13.25 21.82
C ALA A 227 -22.72 12.64 21.04
N ILE A 228 -22.50 13.04 19.78
CA ILE A 228 -21.39 12.56 18.95
C ILE A 228 -20.09 13.23 19.38
N LYS A 229 -19.28 12.51 20.15
CA LYS A 229 -18.02 13.01 20.71
C LYS A 229 -16.85 12.91 19.70
N PRO A 230 -15.81 13.76 19.83
CA PRO A 230 -14.66 13.76 18.93
C PRO A 230 -13.90 12.43 18.88
N ASP A 231 -13.90 11.68 19.97
CA ASP A 231 -13.16 10.45 20.19
C ASP A 231 -13.89 9.19 19.69
N ILE A 232 -15.13 9.33 19.21
CA ILE A 232 -15.95 8.22 18.72
C ILE A 232 -15.30 7.47 17.55
N LEU A 233 -14.38 8.13 16.82
CA LEU A 233 -13.64 7.54 15.70
C LEU A 233 -12.20 7.17 16.05
N ASP A 234 -11.77 7.22 17.31
CA ASP A 234 -10.38 6.93 17.66
C ASP A 234 -9.94 5.53 17.21
N ASP A 235 -10.70 4.49 17.54
CA ASP A 235 -10.42 3.12 17.12
C ASP A 235 -10.52 2.96 15.59
N TYR A 236 -11.48 3.63 14.94
CA TYR A 236 -11.59 3.63 13.48
C TYR A 236 -10.34 4.25 12.82
N ASN A 237 -9.91 5.42 13.30
CA ASN A 237 -8.74 6.13 12.79
C ASN A 237 -7.46 5.34 13.03
N LEU A 238 -7.30 4.72 14.20
CA LEU A 238 -6.16 3.84 14.47
C LEU A 238 -6.15 2.63 13.53
N ALA A 239 -7.30 1.99 13.30
CA ALA A 239 -7.39 0.80 12.46
C ALA A 239 -7.16 1.09 10.97
N THR A 240 -7.54 2.29 10.51
CA THR A 240 -7.56 2.66 9.07
C THR A 240 -6.47 3.64 8.66
N ARG A 241 -5.73 4.26 9.58
CA ARG A 241 -4.57 5.11 9.23
C ARG A 241 -3.42 4.28 8.67
N ASP A 242 -2.58 4.94 7.88
CA ASP A 242 -1.34 4.34 7.38
C ASP A 242 -0.31 4.12 8.48
N VAL A 243 0.71 3.32 8.17
CA VAL A 243 1.85 3.12 9.06
C VAL A 243 2.77 4.32 8.95
N THR A 244 3.10 4.94 10.09
CA THR A 244 3.99 6.11 10.15
C THR A 244 5.23 5.77 10.95
N PHE A 245 6.40 5.93 10.34
CA PHE A 245 7.68 5.78 11.03
C PHE A 245 8.12 7.14 11.56
N ALA A 246 8.36 7.23 12.86
CA ALA A 246 8.91 8.44 13.47
C ALA A 246 10.41 8.54 13.14
N ALA A 247 10.90 9.77 12.97
CA ALA A 247 12.34 10.01 12.98
C ALA A 247 12.92 9.61 14.35
N PRO A 248 14.20 9.20 14.43
CA PRO A 248 14.84 8.92 15.72
C PRO A 248 14.65 10.08 16.70
N GLY A 249 14.04 9.82 17.85
CA GLY A 249 13.78 10.83 18.90
C GLY A 249 12.40 11.48 18.87
N GLU A 250 11.57 11.26 17.85
CA GLU A 250 10.19 11.75 17.83
C GLU A 250 9.21 10.76 18.50
N LYS A 251 8.39 11.28 19.43
CA LYS A 251 7.23 10.55 19.93
C LYS A 251 6.04 10.85 19.03
N ARG A 252 5.65 9.91 18.17
CA ARG A 252 4.32 9.97 17.52
C ARG A 252 3.58 8.66 17.72
N ALA A 253 2.89 8.58 18.87
CA ALA A 253 1.95 7.50 19.14
C ALA A 253 0.53 8.03 19.46
N GLY A 254 0.34 9.35 19.48
CA GLY A 254 -0.96 9.97 19.71
C GLY A 254 -1.75 10.13 18.41
N LEU A 255 -3.07 9.96 18.49
CA LEU A 255 -3.97 10.48 17.47
C LEU A 255 -3.98 12.00 17.57
N ASP A 256 -3.60 12.68 16.49
CA ASP A 256 -3.84 14.11 16.35
C ASP A 256 -5.27 14.30 15.82
N ARG A 257 -6.21 14.47 16.75
CA ARG A 257 -7.63 14.58 16.41
C ARG A 257 -7.93 15.84 15.61
N ASP A 258 -7.18 16.92 15.80
CA ASP A 258 -7.40 18.18 15.09
C ASP A 258 -6.94 18.07 13.65
N ALA A 259 -5.77 17.46 13.41
CA ALA A 259 -5.30 17.16 12.06
C ALA A 259 -6.25 16.20 11.32
N ILE A 260 -6.76 15.17 12.01
CA ILE A 260 -7.73 14.22 11.42
C ILE A 260 -9.05 14.93 11.08
N PHE A 261 -9.55 15.79 11.97
CA PHE A 261 -10.78 16.54 11.76
C PHE A 261 -10.65 17.51 10.57
N ALA A 262 -9.51 18.17 10.43
CA ALA A 262 -9.21 19.03 9.28
C ALA A 262 -9.17 18.22 7.97
N ALA A 263 -8.44 17.10 7.94
CA ALA A 263 -8.32 16.25 6.75
C ALA A 263 -9.66 15.64 6.29
N ALA A 264 -10.60 15.43 7.20
CA ALA A 264 -11.94 14.95 6.86
C ALA A 264 -12.76 15.96 6.02
N GLY A 265 -12.46 17.27 6.14
CA GLY A 265 -13.03 18.33 5.30
C GLY A 265 -12.54 18.27 3.85
N ASP A 266 -11.28 17.89 3.64
CA ASP A 266 -10.61 17.85 2.34
C ASP A 266 -10.84 16.57 1.53
N SER A 267 -11.70 15.66 2.02
CA SER A 267 -12.03 14.40 1.34
C SER A 267 -12.90 14.60 0.08
N VAL A 268 -12.43 15.43 -0.85
CA VAL A 268 -12.88 15.46 -2.24
C VAL A 268 -12.14 14.33 -2.95
N SER A 269 -12.73 13.14 -2.88
CA SER A 269 -12.20 11.99 -3.61
C SER A 269 -12.51 12.14 -5.10
N THR A 270 -11.54 12.63 -5.87
CA THR A 270 -11.40 12.32 -7.30
C THR A 270 -10.72 10.96 -7.43
N ILE A 271 -11.50 9.88 -7.31
CA ILE A 271 -10.99 8.52 -7.53
C ILE A 271 -11.87 7.85 -8.57
N GLY A 272 -11.32 7.62 -9.76
CA GLY A 272 -11.92 6.75 -10.77
C GLY A 272 -11.59 5.28 -10.47
N SER A 273 -12.62 4.44 -10.50
CA SER A 273 -12.48 2.98 -10.45
C SER A 273 -11.89 2.43 -11.75
N ASN A 274 -11.17 1.32 -11.65
CA ASN A 274 -10.65 0.58 -12.79
C ASN A 274 -11.77 0.01 -13.66
N ASN A 275 -11.74 0.36 -14.94
CA ASN A 275 -12.57 -0.24 -15.98
C ASN A 275 -11.64 -0.65 -17.12
N TRP A 276 -11.80 -1.88 -17.61
CA TRP A 276 -11.09 -2.32 -18.80
C TRP A 276 -12.01 -3.11 -19.73
N THR A 277 -11.69 -3.01 -21.02
CA THR A 277 -12.41 -3.67 -22.10
C THR A 277 -11.44 -4.44 -22.97
N ILE A 278 -11.78 -5.69 -23.29
CA ILE A 278 -11.08 -6.47 -24.32
C ILE A 278 -11.96 -6.51 -25.57
N ALA A 279 -11.41 -6.08 -26.69
CA ALA A 279 -12.08 -6.13 -27.98
C ALA A 279 -12.38 -7.58 -28.39
N ALA A 280 -13.50 -7.81 -29.08
CA ALA A 280 -13.91 -9.12 -29.59
C ALA A 280 -12.79 -9.86 -30.34
N SER A 281 -12.01 -9.13 -31.16
CA SER A 281 -10.87 -9.64 -31.94
C SER A 281 -9.69 -10.17 -31.11
N ARG A 282 -9.73 -9.98 -29.79
CA ARG A 282 -8.71 -10.42 -28.83
C ARG A 282 -9.24 -11.53 -27.90
N THR A 283 -10.41 -12.09 -28.17
CA THR A 283 -11.04 -13.13 -27.34
C THR A 283 -11.26 -14.42 -28.12
N ALA A 284 -11.14 -15.57 -27.44
CA ALA A 284 -11.40 -16.87 -28.07
C ALA A 284 -12.87 -17.07 -28.48
N THR A 285 -13.80 -16.34 -27.85
CA THR A 285 -15.25 -16.44 -28.12
C THR A 285 -15.72 -15.47 -29.20
N GLY A 286 -14.87 -14.53 -29.65
CA GLY A 286 -15.25 -13.46 -30.55
C GLY A 286 -16.23 -12.44 -29.94
N ARG A 287 -16.39 -12.40 -28.61
CA ARG A 287 -17.29 -11.47 -27.90
C ARG A 287 -16.47 -10.46 -27.09
N PRO A 288 -16.83 -9.16 -27.10
CA PRO A 288 -16.13 -8.20 -26.25
C PRO A 288 -16.34 -8.56 -24.77
N ILE A 289 -15.31 -8.31 -23.95
CA ILE A 289 -15.37 -8.47 -22.49
C ILE A 289 -15.27 -7.08 -21.87
N LEU A 290 -16.25 -6.73 -21.04
CA LEU A 290 -16.22 -5.55 -20.19
C LEU A 290 -16.11 -6.02 -18.74
N ALA A 291 -15.08 -5.53 -18.04
CA ALA A 291 -14.94 -5.72 -16.61
C ALA A 291 -14.97 -4.35 -15.92
N ASN A 292 -15.93 -4.18 -15.01
CA ASN A 292 -16.01 -3.06 -14.09
C ASN A 292 -15.73 -3.55 -12.67
N ASP A 293 -15.23 -2.63 -11.85
CA ASP A 293 -14.72 -2.77 -10.50
C ASP A 293 -15.70 -3.46 -9.52
N PRO A 294 -15.49 -4.76 -9.19
CA PRO A 294 -16.33 -5.46 -8.23
C PRO A 294 -15.73 -5.26 -6.82
N HIS A 295 -15.84 -4.05 -6.27
CA HIS A 295 -15.59 -3.86 -4.84
C HIS A 295 -16.62 -4.66 -4.03
N ARG A 296 -16.15 -5.51 -3.11
CA ARG A 296 -16.97 -6.18 -2.09
C ARG A 296 -16.36 -5.98 -0.72
#